data_AF-A0AAV2IKL5-F1
#
_entry.id   AF-A0AAV2IKL5-F1
#
_cell.length_a   1.000
_cell.length_b   1.000
_cell.length_c   1.000
_cell.angle_alpha   90.00
_cell.angle_beta   90.00
_cell.angle_gamma   90.00
#
_symmetry.space_group_name_H-M   'P 1'
#
loop_
_entity.id
_entity.type
_entity.pdbx_description
1 polymer ?
#
loop_
_entity_poly.entity_id
_entity_poly.type
_entity_poly.pdbx_seq_one_letter_code
_entity_poly.pdbx_strand_id
1 'polypeptide(L)' 'VQVCEGDTVEVLIINQQQSFDPLTIHWHGVLQKGTPFMDGTALVSQCPISPYSKFTYRF' A
#
# COMPACT_ATOMS: atom_id res chain seq x y z
N VAL A 1 6.50 3.49 -10.63
CA VAL A 1 5.57 2.50 -11.21
C VAL A 1 4.96 3.14 -12.44
N GLN A 2 4.98 2.45 -13.59
CA GLN A 2 4.34 2.90 -14.84
C GLN A 2 3.40 1.79 -15.30
N VAL A 3 2.18 2.16 -15.67
CA VAL A 3 1.08 1.25 -16.03
C VAL A 3 0.21 1.93 -17.11
N CYS A 4 -0.67 1.16 -17.74
CA CYS A 4 -1.68 1.67 -18.65
C CYS A 4 -3.00 1.96 -17.91
N GLU A 5 -3.85 2.78 -18.52
CA GLU A 5 -5.21 2.97 -18.04
C GLU A 5 -5.99 1.64 -18.08
N GLY A 6 -6.65 1.29 -16.97
CA GLY A 6 -7.44 0.07 -16.85
C GLY A 6 -6.67 -1.16 -16.35
N ASP A 7 -5.35 -1.08 -16.18
CA ASP A 7 -4.57 -2.16 -15.58
C ASP A 7 -4.95 -2.38 -14.12
N THR A 8 -4.97 -3.65 -13.69
CA THR A 8 -4.96 -4.00 -12.26
C THR A 8 -3.53 -3.97 -11.76
N VAL A 9 -3.28 -3.20 -10.71
CA VAL A 9 -1.96 -3.03 -10.12
C VAL A 9 -1.87 -3.90 -8.87
N GLU A 10 -0.93 -4.83 -8.83
CA GLU A 10 -0.63 -5.63 -7.64
C GLU A 10 0.83 -5.39 -7.20
N VAL A 11 1.01 -4.88 -5.98
CA VAL A 11 2.33 -4.55 -5.43
C VAL A 11 2.50 -5.15 -4.05
N LEU A 12 3.47 -6.06 -3.93
CA LEU A 12 3.92 -6.61 -2.65
C LEU A 12 4.93 -5.65 -2.00
N ILE A 13 4.55 -5.09 -0.85
CA ILE A 13 5.45 -4.35 0.01
C ILE A 13 6.00 -5.29 1.08
N ILE A 14 7.32 -5.36 1.19
CA ILE A 14 8.03 -6.11 2.23
C ILE A 14 8.76 -5.08 3.10
N ASN A 15 8.30 -4.88 4.34
CA ASN A 15 8.95 -3.95 5.25
C ASN A 15 10.20 -4.63 5.84
N GLN A 16 11.39 -4.25 5.38
CA GLN A 16 12.68 -4.74 5.91
C GLN A 16 13.47 -3.66 6.66
N GLN A 17 12.80 -2.62 7.17
CA GLN A 17 13.48 -1.54 7.89
C GLN A 17 14.15 -2.06 9.16
N GLN A 18 15.45 -1.77 9.31
CA GLN A 18 16.22 -2.10 10.51
C GLN A 18 15.86 -1.23 11.72
N SER A 19 15.23 -0.08 11.48
CA SER A 19 14.80 0.82 12.55
C SER A 19 13.59 0.30 13.34
N PHE A 20 12.98 -0.81 12.92
CA PHE A 20 11.74 -1.35 13.47
C PHE A 20 10.54 -0.38 13.37
N ASP A 21 10.59 0.57 12.45
CA ASP A 21 9.45 1.45 12.19
C ASP A 21 8.40 0.76 11.32
N PRO A 22 7.10 0.88 11.65
CA PRO A 22 6.04 0.48 10.75
C PRO A 22 5.86 1.53 9.64
N LEU A 23 5.39 1.10 8.47
CA LEU A 23 5.20 1.99 7.31
C LEU A 23 3.90 1.71 6.56
N THR A 24 3.46 2.68 5.77
CA THR A 24 2.44 2.50 4.72
C THR A 24 2.90 3.16 3.43
N ILE A 25 2.26 2.84 2.30
CA ILE A 25 2.52 3.47 1.00
C ILE A 25 1.20 4.02 0.49
N HIS A 26 1.10 5.35 0.38
CA HIS A 26 -0.06 5.99 -0.21
C HIS A 26 0.09 6.14 -1.72
N TRP A 27 -0.93 5.70 -2.46
CA TRP A 27 -0.97 5.77 -3.92
C TRP A 27 -1.59 7.09 -4.37
N HIS A 28 -0.82 8.17 -4.22
CA HIS A 28 -1.29 9.52 -4.47
C HIS A 28 -1.90 9.68 -5.87
N GLY A 29 -3.14 10.17 -5.92
CA GLY A 29 -3.88 10.41 -7.17
C GLY A 29 -4.73 9.24 -7.67
N VAL A 30 -4.62 8.05 -7.06
CA VAL A 30 -5.50 6.92 -7.36
C VAL A 30 -6.80 7.09 -6.57
N LEU A 31 -7.95 7.02 -7.25
CA LEU A 31 -9.26 7.25 -6.62
C LEU A 31 -9.70 6.15 -5.65
N GLN A 32 -9.10 4.97 -5.73
CA GLN A 32 -9.39 3.79 -4.90
C GLN A 32 -10.89 3.43 -4.82
N LYS A 33 -11.62 3.61 -5.93
CA LYS A 33 -13.04 3.28 -6.02
C LYS A 33 -13.23 1.76 -5.91
N GLY A 34 -13.88 1.30 -4.85
CA GLY A 34 -14.07 -0.12 -4.56
C GLY A 34 -12.93 -0.77 -3.79
N THR A 35 -11.79 -0.08 -3.63
CA THR A 35 -10.60 -0.55 -2.91
C THR A 35 -10.08 0.48 -1.88
N PRO A 36 -10.93 1.13 -1.06
CA PRO A 36 -10.48 2.19 -0.15
C PRO A 36 -9.45 1.71 0.88
N PHE A 37 -9.47 0.41 1.22
CA PHE A 37 -8.49 -0.23 2.10
C PHE A 37 -7.09 -0.39 1.47
N MET A 38 -6.93 -0.03 0.19
CA MET A 38 -5.66 0.00 -0.54
C MET A 38 -5.09 1.41 -0.68
N ASP A 39 -5.72 2.43 -0.08
CA ASP A 39 -5.27 3.82 -0.19
C ASP A 39 -3.91 4.07 0.46
N GLY A 40 -3.60 3.41 1.57
CA GLY A 40 -2.30 3.50 2.24
C GLY A 40 -2.16 4.62 3.29
N THR A 41 -3.23 5.32 3.66
CA THR A 41 -3.22 6.27 4.76
C THR A 41 -3.29 5.54 6.11
N ALA A 42 -2.20 5.60 6.87
CA ALA A 42 -2.08 4.94 8.18
C ALA A 42 -3.21 5.35 9.14
N LEU A 43 -3.82 4.36 9.79
CA LEU A 43 -4.91 4.50 10.77
C LEU A 43 -6.21 5.10 10.20
N VAL A 44 -6.29 5.34 8.89
CA VAL A 44 -7.51 5.74 8.19
C VAL A 44 -7.98 4.63 7.27
N SER A 45 -7.15 4.23 6.31
CA SER A 45 -7.48 3.17 5.36
C SER A 45 -6.97 1.80 5.79
N GLN A 46 -5.90 1.76 6.61
CA GLN A 46 -5.29 0.51 7.09
C GLN A 46 -4.41 0.71 8.32
N CYS A 47 -4.13 -0.38 9.03
CA CYS A 47 -3.02 -0.42 9.98
C CYS A 47 -1.67 -0.36 9.23
N PRO A 48 -0.64 0.29 9.82
CA PRO A 48 0.72 0.24 9.30
C PRO A 48 1.28 -1.18 9.17
N ILE A 49 2.10 -1.39 8.13
CA ILE A 49 2.79 -2.66 7.88
C ILE A 49 3.94 -2.77 8.87
N SER A 50 3.86 -3.72 9.80
CA SER A 50 4.88 -3.94 10.82
C SER A 50 6.25 -4.28 10.21
N PRO A 51 7.35 -4.02 10.91
CA PRO A 51 8.68 -4.45 10.49
C PRO A 51 8.73 -5.96 10.24
N TYR A 52 9.49 -6.36 9.22
CA TYR A 52 9.66 -7.75 8.78
C TYR A 52 8.37 -8.46 8.36
N SER A 53 7.28 -7.70 8.15
CA SER A 53 6.03 -8.21 7.60
C SER A 53 5.82 -7.72 6.16
N LYS A 54 4.78 -8.24 5.52
CA LYS A 54 4.45 -7.94 4.13
C LYS A 54 2.98 -7.66 3.95
N PHE A 55 2.66 -6.83 2.96
CA PHE A 55 1.29 -6.50 2.59
C PHE A 55 1.21 -6.29 1.08
N THR A 56 0.15 -6.82 0.46
CA THR A 56 -0.09 -6.66 -0.98
C THR A 56 -1.16 -5.62 -1.19
N TYR A 57 -0.81 -4.54 -1.89
CA TYR A 57 -1.79 -3.62 -2.45
C TYR A 57 -2.30 -4.20 -3.76
N ARG A 58 -3.63 -4.23 -3.96
CA ARG A 58 -4.23 -4.64 -5.23
C ARG A 58 -5.45 -3.78 -5.56
N PHE A 59 -5.37 -3.00 -6.63
CA PHE A 59 -6.40 -2.06 -7.06
C PHE A 59 -6.43 -1.85 -8.56
#